data_AF-A0A396SL00-F1
#
_entry.id   AF-A0A396SL00-F1
#
_cell.length_a   1.000
_cell.length_b   1.000
_cell.length_c   1.000
_cell.angle_alpha   90.00
_cell.angle_beta   90.00
_cell.angle_gamma   90.00
#
_symmetry.space_group_name_H-M   'P 1'
#
loop_
_entity.id
_entity.type
_entity.pdbx_description
1 polymer ?
#
loop_
_entity_poly.entity_id
_entity_poly.type
_entity_poly.pdbx_seq_one_letter_code
_entity_poly.pdbx_strand_id
1 'polypeptide(L)'
;MIKKEPEIEEFIDTLENSHIYKDIRSKYEEITDGGKNRKSEHDEIVIRYGCEKYNLTTEELDRIFIDTKLKISEFQLMRKNKVKE
;
A
#
# COMPACT_ATOMS: atom_id res chain seq x y z
N MET A 1 14.98 -0.37 0.31
CA MET A 1 13.95 0.57 0.81
C MET A 1 13.35 1.27 -0.39
N ILE A 2 12.07 1.05 -0.66
CA ILE A 2 11.32 1.93 -1.56
C ILE A 2 11.33 3.30 -0.88
N LYS A 3 11.91 4.30 -1.54
CA LYS A 3 12.04 5.65 -0.98
C LYS A 3 10.62 6.23 -0.92
N LYS A 4 10.07 6.39 0.28
CA LYS A 4 8.77 7.03 0.51
C LYS A 4 8.91 8.49 0.10
N GLU A 5 8.29 8.88 -1.01
CA GLU A 5 8.29 10.26 -1.47
C GLU A 5 7.25 11.06 -0.66
N PRO A 6 7.61 12.19 -0.05
CA PRO A 6 6.70 12.95 0.83
C PRO A 6 5.35 13.27 0.17
N GLU A 7 5.37 13.74 -1.08
CA GLU A 7 4.16 14.08 -1.84
C GLU A 7 3.23 12.88 -2.07
N ILE A 8 3.81 11.68 -2.23
CA ILE A 8 3.02 10.45 -2.39
C ILE A 8 2.42 10.04 -1.06
N GLU A 9 3.16 10.17 0.05
CA GLU A 9 2.64 9.87 1.38
C GLU A 9 1.50 10.81 1.77
N GLU A 10 1.64 12.11 1.45
CA GLU A 10 0.59 13.12 1.62
C GLU A 10 -0.63 12.80 0.76
N PHE A 11 -0.44 12.42 -0.51
CA PHE A 11 -1.54 11.98 -1.36
C PHE A 11 -2.25 10.75 -0.79
N ILE A 12 -1.49 9.74 -0.33
CA ILE A 12 -2.06 8.54 0.30
C ILE A 12 -2.89 8.94 1.51
N ASP A 13 -2.46 9.90 2.34
CA ASP A 13 -3.24 10.34 3.50
C ASP A 13 -4.62 10.90 3.15
N THR A 14 -4.81 11.40 1.92
CA THR A 14 -6.12 11.87 1.44
C THR A 14 -7.05 10.75 0.96
N LEU A 15 -6.56 9.53 0.78
CA LEU A 15 -7.34 8.42 0.25
C LEU A 15 -8.23 7.78 1.33
N GLU A 16 -9.40 7.32 0.90
CA GLU A 16 -10.23 6.43 1.71
C GLU A 16 -9.44 5.16 2.06
N ASN A 17 -9.55 4.70 3.31
CA ASN A 17 -8.82 3.52 3.83
C ASN A 17 -7.29 3.64 3.79
N SER A 18 -6.75 4.87 3.69
CA SER A 18 -5.31 5.13 3.73
C SER A 18 -4.59 4.53 4.93
N HIS A 19 -5.23 4.59 6.11
CA HIS A 19 -4.72 4.01 7.35
C HIS A 19 -4.60 2.48 7.26
N ILE A 20 -5.55 1.78 6.62
CA ILE A 20 -5.50 0.33 6.39
C ILE A 20 -4.35 -0.01 5.44
N TYR A 21 -4.25 0.71 4.32
CA TYR A 21 -3.17 0.53 3.35
C TYR A 21 -1.78 0.73 3.99
N LYS A 22 -1.60 1.82 4.75
CA LYS A 22 -0.32 2.14 5.40
C LYS A 22 0.06 1.09 6.44
N ASP A 23 -0.91 0.58 7.20
CA ASP A 23 -0.68 -0.45 8.22
C ASP A 23 -0.29 -1.80 7.60
N ILE A 24 -1.01 -2.25 6.57
CA ILE A 24 -0.69 -3.46 5.81
C ILE A 24 0.70 -3.36 5.17
N ARG A 25 1.00 -2.20 4.55
CA ARG A 25 2.33 -1.92 3.97
C ARG A 25 3.41 -1.97 5.06
N SER A 26 3.16 -1.40 6.23
CA SER A 26 4.08 -1.43 7.37
C SER A 26 4.30 -2.86 7.86
N LYS A 27 3.24 -3.67 7.95
CA LYS A 27 3.35 -5.08 8.35
C LYS A 27 4.17 -5.89 7.36
N TYR A 28 3.93 -5.67 6.07
CA TYR A 28 4.75 -6.26 5.01
C TYR A 28 6.23 -5.84 5.14
N GLU A 29 6.52 -4.56 5.34
CA GLU A 29 7.90 -4.08 5.56
C GLU A 29 8.57 -4.73 6.78
N GLU A 30 7.83 -4.88 7.89
CA GLU A 30 8.30 -5.53 9.11
C GLU A 30 8.73 -6.98 8.88
N ILE A 31 7.87 -7.80 8.25
CA ILE A 31 8.12 -9.24 8.09
C ILE A 31 9.09 -9.56 6.94
N THR A 32 9.31 -8.61 6.01
CA THR A 32 10.17 -8.82 4.84
C THR A 32 11.51 -8.09 4.91
N ASP A 33 11.84 -7.41 6.01
CA ASP A 33 12.97 -6.46 6.09
C ASP A 33 12.93 -5.43 4.93
N GLY A 34 11.79 -4.76 4.77
CA GLY A 34 11.56 -3.78 3.71
C GLY A 34 11.58 -4.38 2.30
N GLY A 35 11.14 -5.63 2.16
CA GLY A 35 11.01 -6.37 0.91
C GLY A 35 12.22 -7.25 0.56
N LYS A 36 13.31 -7.21 1.32
CA LYS A 36 14.55 -7.95 1.00
C LYS A 36 14.40 -9.46 1.15
N ASN A 37 13.61 -9.91 2.10
CA ASN A 37 13.43 -11.32 2.45
C ASN A 37 12.01 -11.79 2.14
N ARG A 38 11.42 -11.32 1.04
CA ARG A 38 10.06 -11.72 0.66
C ARG A 38 9.99 -13.24 0.39
N LYS A 39 9.00 -13.89 1.00
CA LYS A 39 8.59 -15.27 0.73
C LYS A 39 7.09 -15.30 0.45
N SER A 40 6.59 -16.33 -0.22
CA SER A 40 5.16 -16.47 -0.53
C SER A 40 4.28 -16.50 0.74
N GLU A 41 4.76 -17.12 1.82
CA GLU A 41 4.07 -17.18 3.12
C GLU A 41 3.81 -15.80 3.75
N HIS A 42 4.62 -14.79 3.41
CA HIS A 42 4.47 -13.44 3.94
C HIS A 42 3.21 -12.76 3.41
N ASP A 43 2.78 -13.06 2.18
CA ASP A 43 1.59 -12.48 1.60
C ASP A 43 0.34 -12.97 2.38
N GLU A 44 0.27 -14.27 2.70
CA GLU A 44 -0.81 -14.85 3.51
C GLU A 44 -0.85 -14.29 4.95
N ILE A 45 0.33 -14.06 5.55
CA ILE A 45 0.43 -13.45 6.88
C ILE A 45 -0.13 -12.02 6.88
N VAL A 46 0.22 -11.23 5.85
CA VAL A 46 -0.22 -9.84 5.73
C VAL A 46 -1.71 -9.75 5.46
N ILE A 47 -2.25 -10.60 4.59
CA ILE A 47 -3.69 -10.68 4.30
C ILE A 47 -4.46 -11.02 5.58
N ARG A 48 -4.08 -12.10 6.26
CA ARG A 48 -4.73 -12.53 7.51
C ARG A 48 -4.70 -11.44 8.57
N TYR A 49 -3.54 -10.78 8.75
CA TYR A 49 -3.40 -9.66 9.67
C TYR A 49 -4.39 -8.53 9.35
N GLY A 50 -4.50 -8.14 8.07
CA GLY A 50 -5.43 -7.09 7.65
C GLY A 50 -6.90 -7.48 7.86
N CYS A 51 -7.27 -8.70 7.47
CA CYS A 51 -8.63 -9.21 7.64
C CYS A 51 -9.04 -9.28 9.12
N GLU A 52 -8.19 -9.83 9.99
CA GLU A 52 -8.46 -9.96 11.43
C GLU A 52 -8.54 -8.59 12.12
N LYS A 53 -7.61 -7.69 11.82
CA LYS A 53 -7.51 -6.39 12.49
C LYS A 53 -8.65 -5.44 12.14
N TYR A 54 -9.09 -5.46 10.88
CA TYR A 54 -10.12 -4.54 10.37
C TYR A 54 -11.49 -5.20 10.19
N ASN A 55 -11.62 -6.47 10.55
CA ASN A 55 -12.82 -7.28 10.33
C ASN A 55 -13.30 -7.22 8.87
N LEU A 56 -12.34 -7.43 7.96
CA LEU A 56 -12.56 -7.41 6.51
C LEU A 56 -12.44 -8.82 5.94
N THR A 57 -13.13 -9.06 4.84
CA THR A 57 -12.86 -10.20 3.97
C THR A 57 -11.58 -9.97 3.16
N THR A 58 -10.96 -11.06 2.69
CA THR A 58 -9.81 -10.98 1.78
C THR A 58 -10.13 -10.15 0.53
N GLU A 59 -11.34 -10.28 -0.01
CA GLU A 59 -11.77 -9.53 -1.20
C GLU A 59 -11.86 -8.02 -0.93
N GLU A 60 -12.40 -7.61 0.21
CA GLU A 60 -12.44 -6.19 0.60
C GLU A 60 -11.03 -5.63 0.80
N LEU A 61 -10.16 -6.40 1.44
CA LEU A 61 -8.76 -6.03 1.65
C LEU A 61 -8.01 -5.86 0.34
N ASP A 62 -8.18 -6.80 -0.59
CA ASP A 62 -7.58 -6.77 -1.91
C ASP A 62 -8.07 -5.55 -2.71
N ARG A 63 -9.38 -5.24 -2.67
CA ARG A 63 -9.94 -4.05 -3.32
C ARG A 63 -9.31 -2.76 -2.77
N ILE A 64 -9.22 -2.60 -1.45
CA ILE A 64 -8.56 -1.44 -0.84
C ILE A 64 -7.13 -1.29 -1.34
N PHE A 65 -6.39 -2.40 -1.40
CA PHE A 65 -5.00 -2.38 -1.79
C PHE A 65 -4.80 -2.09 -3.29
N ILE A 66 -5.64 -2.67 -4.15
CA ILE A 66 -5.64 -2.44 -5.59
C ILE A 66 -6.04 -1.00 -5.90
N ASP A 67 -7.15 -0.51 -5.34
CA ASP A 67 -7.66 0.84 -5.58
C ASP A 67 -6.64 1.90 -5.15
N THR A 68 -6.00 1.70 -3.99
CA THR A 68 -4.96 2.61 -3.50
C THR A 68 -3.75 2.61 -4.45
N LYS A 69 -3.30 1.44 -4.91
CA LYS A 69 -2.17 1.34 -5.87
C LYS A 69 -2.48 1.97 -7.22
N LEU A 70 -3.70 1.83 -7.71
CA LEU A 70 -4.15 2.46 -8.96
C LEU A 70 -4.11 3.98 -8.82
N LYS A 71 -4.69 4.54 -7.76
CA LYS A 71 -4.68 5.99 -7.48
C LYS A 71 -3.26 6.54 -7.33
N ILE A 72 -2.36 5.83 -6.63
CA ILE A 72 -0.94 6.21 -6.54
C ILE A 72 -0.30 6.24 -7.93
N SER A 73 -0.57 5.24 -8.77
CA SER A 73 -0.02 5.15 -10.12
C SER A 73 -0.51 6.29 -11.01
N GLU A 74 -1.79 6.62 -10.94
CA GLU A 74 -2.39 7.77 -11.63
C GLU A 74 -1.77 9.09 -11.19
N PHE A 75 -1.63 9.31 -9.88
CA PHE A 75 -0.98 10.50 -9.32
C PHE A 75 0.45 10.65 -9.82
N GLN A 76 1.23 9.55 -9.81
CA GLN A 76 2.60 9.55 -10.32
C GLN A 76 2.67 9.85 -11.83
N LEU A 77 1.73 9.35 -12.63
CA LEU A 77 1.66 9.63 -14.06
C LEU A 77 1.34 11.11 -14.32
N MET A 78 0.36 11.68 -13.61
CA MET A 78 0.03 13.11 -13.73
C MET A 78 1.22 14.00 -13.35
N ARG A 79 1.95 13.66 -12.28
CA ARG A 79 3.16 14.39 -11.87
C ARG A 79 4.25 14.32 -12.95
N LYS A 80 4.51 13.14 -13.53
CA LYS A 80 5.50 12.99 -14.61
C LYS A 80 5.16 13.80 -15.86
N ASN A 81 3.89 13.98 -16.17
CA ASN A 81 3.46 14.78 -17.32
C ASN A 81 3.59 16.29 -17.04
N LYS A 82 3.23 16.75 -15.83
CA LYS A 82 3.40 18.16 -15.43
C LYS A 82 4.85 18.64 -15.40
N VAL A 83 5.82 17.75 -15.16
CA VAL A 83 7.26 18.09 -15.16
C VAL A 83 7.83 18.20 -16.58
N LYS A 84 7.09 17.76 -17.60
CA LYS A 84 7.50 17.82 -19.01
C LYS A 84 6.93 19.01 -19.78
N GLU A 85 6.03 19.77 -19.17
CA GLU A 85 5.48 21.04 -19.67
C GLU A 85 6.24 22.22 -19.06
#